data_AF-A0A523JNF8-F1
#
_entry.id   AF-A0A523JNF8-F1
#
_cell.length_a   1.000
_cell.length_b   1.000
_cell.length_c   1.000
_cell.angle_alpha   90.00
_cell.angle_beta   90.00
_cell.angle_gamma   90.00
#
_symmetry.space_group_name_H-M   'P 1'
#
loop_
_entity.id
_entity.type
_entity.pdbx_description
1 polymer ?
#
loop_
_entity_poly.entity_id
_entity_poly.type
_entity_poly.pdbx_seq_one_letter_code
_entity_poly.pdbx_strand_id
1 'polypeptide(L)'
;MDENAEQRVARLEKTVSRCLELLESGAIDEVRRELRALMCQSAEGADSLPTGTEFFDPMSDNELDRAFAEAESETDEMVSADTVAKVAMDQADRSLAGQLGPEELGSSFATESMAELLDQQGNFESARRIRASLAQAAAANDDVLTPAEVRSSDQERPSRQQSLVTLERWLGNLRGSRA
;
A
#
# COMPACT_ATOMS: atom_id res chain seq x y z
N MET A 1 -30.09 -25.13 11.86
CA MET A 1 -29.44 -24.03 11.11
C MET A 1 -29.75 -22.77 11.87
N ASP A 2 -28.72 -22.09 12.34
CA ASP A 2 -28.84 -21.02 13.31
C ASP A 2 -29.34 -19.73 12.65
N GLU A 3 -30.65 -19.47 12.78
CA GLU A 3 -31.31 -18.23 12.37
C GLU A 3 -30.59 -16.98 12.95
N ASN A 4 -29.92 -17.15 14.09
CA ASN A 4 -29.05 -16.15 14.71
C ASN A 4 -27.79 -15.86 13.87
N ALA A 5 -27.17 -16.89 13.26
CA ALA A 5 -25.99 -16.72 12.42
C ALA A 5 -26.32 -15.95 11.13
N GLU A 6 -27.46 -16.25 10.49
CA GLU A 6 -27.91 -15.53 9.29
C GLU A 6 -28.21 -14.07 9.59
N GLN A 7 -28.89 -13.78 10.71
CA GLN A 7 -29.15 -12.41 11.14
C GLN A 7 -27.86 -11.64 11.45
N ARG A 8 -26.83 -12.30 12.00
CA ARG A 8 -25.51 -11.69 12.23
C ARG A 8 -24.82 -11.37 10.92
N VAL A 9 -24.83 -12.27 9.93
CA VAL A 9 -24.22 -12.02 8.62
C VAL A 9 -24.91 -10.87 7.89
N ALA A 10 -26.24 -10.84 7.85
CA ALA A 10 -26.97 -9.76 7.20
C ALA A 10 -26.70 -8.38 7.83
N ARG A 11 -26.48 -8.33 9.15
CA ARG A 11 -26.07 -7.10 9.85
C ARG A 11 -24.65 -6.69 9.48
N LEU A 12 -23.71 -7.63 9.42
CA LEU A 12 -22.32 -7.37 9.03
C LEU A 12 -22.24 -6.84 7.60
N GLU A 13 -22.95 -7.46 6.66
CA GLU A 13 -22.99 -7.03 5.26
C GLU A 13 -23.50 -5.59 5.14
N LYS A 14 -24.59 -5.26 5.85
CA LYS A 14 -25.13 -3.90 5.87
C LYS A 14 -24.12 -2.87 6.41
N THR A 15 -23.40 -3.21 7.47
CA THR A 15 -22.40 -2.32 8.06
C THR A 15 -21.18 -2.15 7.17
N VAL A 16 -20.73 -3.22 6.50
CA VAL A 16 -19.62 -3.17 5.53
C VAL A 16 -19.99 -2.28 4.33
N SER A 17 -21.17 -2.45 3.75
CA SER A 17 -21.63 -1.58 2.64
C SER A 17 -21.66 -0.11 3.04
N ARG A 18 -22.14 0.21 4.25
CA ARG A 18 -22.14 1.58 4.77
C ARG A 18 -20.73 2.13 5.01
N CYS A 19 -19.79 1.31 5.45
CA CYS A 19 -18.39 1.72 5.60
C CYS A 19 -17.75 2.04 4.25
N LEU A 20 -18.08 1.30 3.19
CA LEU A 20 -17.60 1.57 1.84
C LEU A 20 -18.15 2.90 1.31
N GLU A 21 -19.45 3.18 1.47
CA GLU A 21 -20.05 4.48 1.11
C GLU A 21 -19.40 5.66 1.86
N LEU A 22 -19.08 5.48 3.14
CA LEU A 22 -18.38 6.49 3.95
C LEU A 22 -16.92 6.69 3.52
N LEU A 23 -16.25 5.63 3.07
CA LEU A 23 -14.90 5.73 2.49
C LEU A 23 -14.90 6.48 1.15
N GLU A 24 -15.87 6.19 0.28
CA GLU A 24 -16.03 6.86 -1.02
C GLU A 24 -16.31 8.37 -0.87
N SER A 25 -16.99 8.77 0.20
CA SER A 25 -17.24 10.17 0.54
C SER A 25 -16.12 10.85 1.35
N GLY A 26 -15.05 10.12 1.68
CA GLY A 26 -13.88 10.65 2.43
C GLY A 26 -14.10 10.82 3.94
N ALA A 27 -15.19 10.29 4.50
CA ALA A 27 -15.54 10.43 5.91
C ALA A 27 -14.83 9.39 6.81
N ILE A 28 -13.49 9.40 6.81
CA ILE A 28 -12.64 8.39 7.47
C ILE A 28 -12.93 8.26 8.98
N ASP A 29 -13.21 9.36 9.67
CA ASP A 29 -13.49 9.34 11.10
C ASP A 29 -14.82 8.66 11.45
N GLU A 30 -15.79 8.73 10.53
CA GLU A 30 -17.09 8.08 10.68
C GLU A 30 -16.97 6.56 10.46
N VAL A 31 -16.13 6.15 9.48
CA VAL A 31 -15.77 4.75 9.24
C VAL A 31 -15.09 4.14 10.47
N ARG A 32 -14.14 4.87 11.06
CA ARG A 32 -13.44 4.43 12.29
C ARG A 32 -14.41 4.26 13.46
N ARG A 33 -15.42 5.13 13.56
CA ARG A 33 -16.44 5.06 14.61
C ARG A 33 -17.33 3.83 14.43
N GLU A 34 -17.80 3.57 13.21
CA GLU A 34 -18.64 2.42 12.86
C GLU A 34 -17.90 1.09 13.05
N LEU A 35 -16.65 0.98 12.60
CA LEU A 35 -15.82 -0.23 12.83
C LEU A 35 -15.57 -0.49 14.32
N ARG A 36 -15.32 0.55 15.10
CA ARG A 36 -15.13 0.42 16.55
C ARG A 36 -16.41 -0.07 17.25
N ALA A 37 -17.56 0.46 16.85
CA ALA A 37 -18.86 0.01 17.38
C ALA A 37 -19.12 -1.48 17.08
N LEU A 38 -18.75 -1.94 15.88
CA LEU A 38 -18.89 -3.33 15.47
C LEU A 38 -17.98 -4.28 16.26
N MET A 39 -16.73 -3.85 16.55
CA MET A 39 -15.82 -4.62 17.40
C MET A 39 -16.32 -4.74 18.85
N CYS A 40 -16.89 -3.67 19.42
CA CYS A 40 -17.47 -3.73 20.76
C CYS A 40 -18.68 -4.67 20.84
N GLN A 41 -19.56 -4.66 19.83
CA GLN A 41 -20.72 -5.56 19.79
C GLN A 41 -20.32 -7.03 19.58
N SER A 42 -19.20 -7.29 18.92
CA SER A 42 -18.66 -8.66 18.79
C SER A 42 -18.06 -9.18 20.10
N ALA A 43 -17.56 -8.30 20.96
CA ALA A 43 -16.99 -8.68 22.25
C ALA A 43 -18.09 -9.03 23.29
N GLU A 44 -19.24 -8.35 23.24
CA GLU A 44 -20.38 -8.61 24.15
C GLU A 44 -21.05 -9.98 23.92
N GLY A 45 -20.77 -10.66 22.81
CA GLY A 45 -21.26 -12.02 22.53
C GLY A 45 -20.29 -13.15 22.86
N ALA A 46 -19.09 -12.85 23.38
CA ALA A 46 -18.03 -13.84 23.60
C ALA A 46 -18.05 -14.50 25.00
N ASP A 47 -19.01 -14.14 25.86
CA ASP A 47 -19.14 -14.66 27.23
C ASP A 47 -19.78 -16.07 27.31
N SER A 48 -19.90 -16.76 26.17
CA SER A 48 -20.50 -18.11 26.10
C SER A 48 -19.88 -18.93 24.96
N LEU A 49 -18.59 -19.25 25.07
CA LEU A 49 -17.97 -20.28 24.24
C LEU A 49 -17.85 -21.60 25.04
N PRO A 50 -18.35 -22.74 24.53
CA PRO A 50 -18.02 -24.04 25.08
C PRO A 50 -16.54 -24.31 24.85
N THR A 51 -15.87 -24.73 25.92
CA THR A 51 -14.47 -25.20 26.00
C THR A 51 -14.32 -26.49 25.17
N GLY A 52 -14.45 -26.39 23.85
CA GLY A 52 -14.19 -27.44 22.88
C GLY A 52 -12.74 -27.43 22.44
N THR A 53 -11.85 -27.67 23.41
CA THR A 53 -10.40 -27.70 23.27
C THR A 53 -9.95 -29.04 22.69
N GLU A 54 -10.17 -29.29 21.40
CA GLU A 54 -9.61 -30.50 20.75
C GLU A 54 -8.80 -30.23 19.46
N PHE A 55 -8.60 -28.97 19.06
CA PHE A 55 -7.74 -28.65 17.90
C PHE A 55 -6.69 -27.57 18.13
N PHE A 56 -6.60 -27.03 19.34
CA PHE A 56 -5.44 -26.26 19.76
C PHE A 56 -4.61 -27.20 20.64
N ASP A 57 -3.53 -27.75 20.08
CA ASP A 57 -2.43 -28.20 20.92
C ASP A 57 -1.98 -26.94 21.69
N PRO A 58 -2.15 -26.89 23.02
CA PRO A 58 -1.77 -25.71 23.77
C PRO A 58 -0.28 -25.51 23.55
N MET A 59 0.04 -24.45 22.81
CA MET A 59 1.40 -24.01 22.53
C MET A 59 2.20 -24.14 23.81
N SER A 60 3.21 -25.01 23.82
CA SER A 60 3.95 -25.28 25.06
C SER A 60 4.61 -23.99 25.52
N ASP A 61 4.73 -23.77 26.83
CA ASP A 61 5.38 -22.57 27.37
C ASP A 61 6.80 -22.38 26.78
N ASN A 62 7.49 -23.47 26.43
CA ASN A 62 8.79 -23.43 25.75
C ASN A 62 8.74 -22.88 24.31
N GLU A 63 7.63 -23.08 23.59
CA GLU A 63 7.43 -22.54 22.24
C GLU A 63 7.10 -21.05 22.30
N LEU A 64 6.33 -20.63 23.30
CA LEU A 64 6.08 -19.21 23.58
C LEU A 64 7.36 -18.50 23.98
N ASP A 65 8.14 -19.05 24.93
CA ASP A 65 9.41 -18.48 25.35
C ASP A 65 10.38 -18.34 24.16
N ARG A 66 10.37 -19.29 23.23
CA ARG A 66 11.16 -19.23 22.00
C ARG A 66 10.67 -18.13 21.06
N ALA A 67 9.37 -18.02 20.84
CA ALA A 67 8.78 -16.99 19.99
C ALA A 67 9.01 -15.57 20.56
N PHE A 68 8.95 -15.40 21.89
CA PHE A 68 9.27 -14.14 22.55
C PHE A 68 10.76 -13.82 22.50
N ALA A 69 11.65 -14.79 22.72
CA ALA A 69 13.09 -14.59 22.58
C ALA A 69 13.49 -14.21 21.14
N GLU A 70 12.82 -14.78 20.14
CA GLU A 70 13.05 -14.46 18.73
C GLU A 70 12.50 -13.06 18.37
N ALA A 71 11.32 -12.69 18.88
CA ALA A 71 10.72 -11.36 18.69
C ALA A 71 11.44 -10.24 19.47
N GLU A 72 12.02 -10.50 20.65
CA GLU A 72 12.86 -9.53 21.37
C GLU A 72 14.20 -9.29 20.67
N SER A 73 14.67 -10.25 19.85
CA SER A 73 15.93 -10.13 19.10
C SER A 73 15.82 -9.29 17.83
N GLU A 74 14.60 -9.00 17.35
CA GLU A 74 14.35 -7.96 16.37
C GLU A 74 14.33 -6.62 17.11
N THR A 75 15.53 -6.28 17.62
CA THR A 75 15.79 -5.06 18.38
C THR A 75 15.24 -3.87 17.65
N ASP A 76 14.45 -3.11 18.41
CA ASP A 76 14.20 -1.68 18.34
C ASP A 76 15.51 -0.91 18.11
N GLU A 77 16.08 -0.99 16.90
CA GLU A 77 16.90 0.09 16.37
C GLU A 77 15.93 1.25 16.18
N MET A 78 15.73 1.98 17.27
CA MET A 78 15.00 3.23 17.29
C MET A 78 15.61 4.10 16.20
N VAL A 79 14.97 4.15 15.03
CA VAL A 79 15.49 4.83 13.85
C VAL A 79 15.53 6.31 14.20
N SER A 80 16.70 6.78 14.61
CA SER A 80 16.84 8.16 15.07
C SER A 80 16.48 9.11 13.93
N ALA A 81 15.90 10.26 14.26
CA ALA A 81 15.57 11.28 13.26
C ALA A 81 16.80 11.65 12.40
N ASP A 82 18.00 11.58 12.98
CA ASP A 82 19.26 11.82 12.29
C ASP A 82 19.61 10.71 11.28
N THR A 83 19.29 9.44 11.59
CA THR A 83 19.44 8.32 10.66
C THR A 83 18.49 8.47 9.47
N VAL A 84 17.24 8.86 9.72
CA VAL A 84 16.25 9.14 8.65
C VAL A 84 16.71 10.32 7.79
N ALA A 85 17.14 11.41 8.41
CA ALA A 85 17.61 12.60 7.71
C ALA A 85 18.83 12.28 6.83
N LYS A 86 19.78 11.50 7.35
CA LYS A 86 20.97 11.09 6.61
C LYS A 86 20.63 10.21 5.41
N VAL A 87 19.75 9.22 5.58
CA VAL A 87 19.31 8.36 4.47
C VAL A 87 18.55 9.17 3.41
N ALA A 88 17.70 10.11 3.84
CA ALA A 88 16.98 11.00 2.94
C ALA A 88 17.92 11.92 2.14
N MET A 89 18.95 12.47 2.79
CA MET A 89 19.98 13.28 2.11
C MET A 89 20.79 12.42 1.14
N ASP A 90 21.26 11.24 1.56
CA ASP A 90 22.04 10.33 0.70
C ASP A 90 21.23 9.83 -0.50
N GLN A 91 19.90 9.74 -0.37
CA GLN A 91 18.99 9.36 -1.45
C GLN A 91 18.64 10.55 -2.35
N ALA A 92 18.46 11.74 -1.79
CA ALA A 92 18.33 12.98 -2.56
C ALA A 92 19.59 13.25 -3.38
N ASP A 93 20.77 13.12 -2.78
CA ASP A 93 22.05 13.31 -3.46
C ASP A 93 22.28 12.26 -4.55
N ARG A 94 21.88 11.01 -4.34
CA ARG A 94 21.90 9.98 -5.41
C ARG A 94 20.88 10.26 -6.52
N SER A 95 19.71 10.77 -6.19
CA SER A 95 18.70 11.17 -7.18
C SER A 95 19.17 12.39 -7.97
N LEU A 96 19.82 13.36 -7.31
CA LEU A 96 20.46 14.51 -7.94
C LEU A 96 21.63 14.07 -8.84
N ALA A 97 22.51 13.19 -8.35
CA ALA A 97 23.68 12.73 -9.11
C ALA A 97 23.29 11.83 -10.30
N GLY A 98 22.15 11.14 -10.24
CA GLY A 98 21.64 10.28 -11.30
C GLY A 98 20.74 10.96 -12.33
N GLN A 99 20.19 12.14 -12.03
CA GLN A 99 19.16 12.81 -12.86
C GLN A 99 19.42 14.29 -13.14
N LEU A 100 20.60 14.83 -12.80
CA LEU A 100 20.90 16.25 -13.03
C LEU A 100 22.21 16.42 -13.79
N GLY A 101 22.15 16.15 -15.09
CA GLY A 101 22.84 17.04 -16.00
C GLY A 101 22.25 18.45 -15.84
N PRO A 102 23.05 19.54 -15.88
CA PRO A 102 22.59 20.91 -15.65
C PRO A 102 21.54 21.43 -16.67
N GLU A 103 21.06 20.60 -17.60
CA GLU A 103 20.00 20.93 -18.56
C GLU A 103 18.59 20.39 -18.19
N GLU A 104 18.46 19.41 -17.27
CA GLU A 104 17.17 18.74 -17.02
C GLU A 104 16.25 19.45 -16.01
N LEU A 105 16.75 20.46 -15.28
CA LEU A 105 15.93 21.25 -14.33
C LEU A 105 14.81 22.07 -15.02
N GLY A 106 14.78 22.12 -16.36
CA GLY A 106 13.70 22.75 -17.11
C GLY A 106 12.57 21.81 -17.56
N SER A 107 12.71 20.50 -17.40
CA SER A 107 11.94 19.55 -18.23
C SER A 107 10.73 18.89 -17.54
N SER A 108 10.71 18.74 -16.21
CA SER A 108 9.68 17.88 -15.56
C SER A 108 8.28 18.50 -15.46
N PHE A 109 8.13 19.81 -15.67
CA PHE A 109 6.84 20.53 -15.63
C PHE A 109 6.58 21.37 -16.90
N ALA A 110 7.30 21.09 -17.98
CA ALA A 110 7.11 21.74 -19.27
C ALA A 110 5.72 21.39 -19.84
N THR A 111 4.81 22.37 -19.93
CA THR A 111 3.48 22.20 -20.54
C THR A 111 3.32 23.07 -21.79
N GLU A 112 2.43 22.66 -22.71
CA GLU A 112 2.13 23.42 -23.93
C GLU A 112 1.60 24.82 -23.62
N SER A 113 0.72 24.94 -22.62
CA SER A 113 0.20 26.24 -22.14
C SER A 113 1.28 27.17 -21.60
N MET A 114 2.34 26.63 -20.97
CA MET A 114 3.46 27.43 -20.49
C MET A 114 4.30 27.97 -21.66
N ALA A 115 4.47 27.19 -22.74
CA ALA A 115 5.11 27.68 -23.95
C ALA A 115 4.31 28.80 -24.61
N GLU A 116 2.98 28.66 -24.68
CA GLU A 116 2.09 29.69 -25.25
C GLU A 116 2.13 31.00 -24.44
N LEU A 117 2.10 30.90 -23.11
CA LEU A 117 2.17 32.07 -22.23
C LEU A 117 3.51 32.80 -22.37
N LEU A 118 4.63 32.09 -22.49
CA LEU A 118 5.94 32.70 -22.73
C LEU A 118 6.04 33.38 -24.10
N ASP A 119 5.37 32.82 -25.12
CA ASP A 119 5.26 33.42 -26.45
C ASP A 119 4.52 34.76 -26.40
N GLN A 120 3.39 34.81 -25.69
CA GLN A 120 2.60 36.03 -25.48
C GLN A 120 3.35 37.09 -24.66
N GLN A 121 4.28 36.67 -23.80
CA GLN A 121 5.17 37.57 -23.05
C GLN A 121 6.39 38.05 -23.84
N GLY A 122 6.53 37.62 -25.10
CA GLY A 122 7.67 37.98 -25.96
C GLY A 122 8.96 37.19 -25.67
N ASN A 123 8.87 36.13 -24.87
CA ASN A 123 10.00 35.25 -24.54
C ASN A 123 10.05 34.03 -25.48
N PHE A 124 10.22 34.33 -26.78
CA PHE A 124 10.16 33.37 -27.88
C PHE A 124 11.19 32.23 -27.77
N GLU A 125 12.40 32.53 -27.28
CA GLU A 125 13.47 31.54 -27.13
C GLU A 125 13.15 30.48 -26.08
N SER A 126 12.50 30.88 -24.98
CA SER A 126 12.09 29.96 -23.92
C SER A 126 10.89 29.12 -24.36
N ALA A 127 9.90 29.73 -25.03
CA ALA A 127 8.77 29.03 -25.62
C ALA A 127 9.22 27.98 -26.65
N ARG A 128 10.21 28.31 -27.49
CA ARG A 128 10.78 27.38 -28.48
C ARG A 128 11.46 26.18 -27.82
N ARG A 129 12.21 26.39 -26.74
CA ARG A 129 12.87 25.31 -26.00
C ARG A 129 11.87 24.34 -25.39
N ILE A 130 10.79 24.84 -24.77
CA ILE A 130 9.71 24.00 -24.19
C ILE A 130 8.99 23.20 -25.28
N ARG A 131 8.70 23.81 -26.44
CA ARG A 131 8.09 23.07 -27.57
C ARG A 131 9.02 21.96 -28.09
N ALA A 132 10.33 22.22 -28.16
CA ALA A 132 11.30 21.22 -28.58
C ALA A 132 11.40 20.05 -27.58
N SER A 133 11.41 20.31 -26.27
CA SER A 133 11.43 19.26 -25.25
C SER A 133 10.15 18.43 -25.25
N LEU A 134 8.98 19.07 -25.45
CA LEU A 134 7.70 18.36 -25.59
C LEU A 134 7.67 17.46 -26.83
N ALA A 135 8.19 17.93 -27.97
CA ALA A 135 8.29 17.13 -29.19
C ALA A 135 9.23 15.93 -29.02
N GLN A 136 10.35 16.10 -28.30
CA GLN A 136 11.28 15.02 -27.99
C GLN A 136 10.67 14.01 -27.01
N ALA A 137 9.94 14.46 -26.00
CA ALA A 137 9.22 13.58 -25.08
C ALA A 137 8.09 12.81 -25.78
N ALA A 138 7.37 13.43 -26.72
CA ALA A 138 6.37 12.75 -27.54
C ALA A 138 7.00 11.65 -28.41
N ALA A 139 8.15 11.94 -29.03
CA ALA A 139 8.90 10.96 -29.81
C ALA A 139 9.48 9.82 -28.96
N ALA A 140 9.94 10.11 -27.74
CA ALA A 140 10.45 9.10 -26.81
C ALA A 140 9.35 8.15 -26.31
N ASN A 141 8.14 8.66 -26.06
CA ASN A 141 7.02 7.82 -25.64
C ASN A 141 6.49 6.90 -26.76
N ASP A 142 6.70 7.25 -28.03
CA ASP A 142 6.32 6.40 -29.18
C ASP A 142 7.30 5.23 -29.40
N ASP A 143 8.52 5.28 -28.84
CA ASP A 143 9.58 4.27 -29.04
C ASP A 143 9.64 3.21 -27.90
N VAL A 144 8.82 3.35 -26.85
CA VAL A 144 8.81 2.45 -25.68
C VAL A 144 7.78 1.32 -25.87
N LEU A 145 8.04 0.44 -26.84
CA LEU A 145 7.52 -0.93 -26.85
C LEU A 145 8.61 -1.90 -27.35
N THR A 146 9.77 -1.93 -26.68
CA THR A 146 10.70 -3.05 -26.85
C THR A 146 10.51 -4.08 -25.72
N PRO A 147 10.30 -5.39 -26.02
CA PRO A 147 9.99 -6.43 -25.01
C PRO A 147 11.14 -6.79 -24.05
N ALA A 148 12.23 -6.01 -24.01
CA ALA A 148 13.46 -6.36 -23.32
C ALA A 148 13.55 -5.80 -21.90
N GLU A 149 12.99 -4.60 -21.64
CA GLU A 149 13.16 -3.92 -20.34
C GLU A 149 12.09 -4.30 -19.30
N VAL A 150 10.98 -4.90 -19.72
CA VAL A 150 9.93 -5.42 -18.80
C VAL A 150 10.45 -6.57 -17.90
N ARG A 151 11.56 -7.21 -18.25
CA ARG A 151 12.10 -8.36 -17.52
C ARG A 151 12.90 -8.00 -16.26
N SER A 152 13.33 -6.74 -16.11
CA SER A 152 14.18 -6.34 -14.98
C SER A 152 13.38 -5.84 -13.75
N SER A 153 12.09 -5.54 -13.92
CA SER A 153 11.20 -5.09 -12.83
C SER A 153 10.38 -6.21 -12.15
N ASP A 154 10.57 -7.47 -12.57
CA ASP A 154 9.85 -8.64 -12.02
C ASP A 154 10.54 -9.28 -10.80
N GLN A 155 11.76 -8.85 -10.45
CA GLN A 155 12.57 -9.51 -9.41
C GLN A 155 12.18 -9.11 -7.97
N GLU A 156 11.44 -8.01 -7.79
CA GLU A 156 10.86 -7.58 -6.49
C GLU A 156 9.41 -8.08 -6.27
N ARG A 157 8.81 -8.78 -7.26
CA ARG A 157 7.47 -9.37 -7.14
C ARG A 157 7.32 -10.73 -6.43
N PRO A 158 8.37 -11.50 -6.05
CA PRO A 158 8.14 -12.82 -5.43
C PRO A 158 7.46 -12.72 -4.04
N SER A 159 7.63 -11.60 -3.33
CA SER A 159 7.02 -11.37 -2.00
C SER A 159 5.48 -11.26 -2.06
N ARG A 160 4.95 -10.59 -3.10
CA ARG A 160 3.49 -10.41 -3.25
C ARG A 160 2.78 -11.70 -3.65
N GLN A 161 3.42 -12.52 -4.47
CA GLN A 161 2.87 -13.81 -4.87
C GLN A 161 2.90 -14.82 -3.71
N GLN A 162 3.96 -14.85 -2.90
CA GLN A 162 4.02 -15.70 -1.71
C GLN A 162 2.99 -15.30 -0.65
N SER A 163 2.76 -14.00 -0.44
CA SER A 163 1.73 -13.51 0.47
C SER A 163 0.32 -13.85 -0.04
N LEU A 164 0.04 -13.75 -1.33
CA LEU A 164 -1.24 -14.20 -1.91
C LEU A 164 -1.47 -15.70 -1.72
N VAL A 165 -0.48 -16.55 -2.01
CA VAL A 165 -0.59 -18.01 -1.81
C VAL A 165 -0.83 -18.34 -0.34
N THR A 166 -0.20 -17.61 0.58
CA THR A 166 -0.40 -17.79 2.02
C THR A 166 -1.82 -17.40 2.43
N LEU A 167 -2.33 -16.27 1.94
CA LEU A 167 -3.70 -15.80 2.19
C LEU A 167 -4.75 -16.76 1.60
N GLU A 168 -4.53 -17.28 0.39
CA GLU A 168 -5.40 -18.26 -0.24
C GLU A 168 -5.46 -19.57 0.55
N ARG A 169 -4.32 -20.04 1.08
CA ARG A 169 -4.28 -21.23 1.96
C ARG A 169 -5.07 -21.00 3.25
N TRP A 170 -4.95 -19.82 3.85
CA TRP A 170 -5.69 -19.46 5.06
C TRP A 170 -7.19 -19.38 4.80
N LEU A 171 -7.60 -18.75 3.69
CA LEU A 171 -9.00 -18.70 3.27
C LEU A 171 -9.56 -20.09 2.93
N GLY A 172 -8.75 -20.96 2.32
CA GLY A 172 -9.10 -22.35 2.07
C GLY A 172 -9.38 -23.12 3.35
N ASN A 173 -8.51 -22.99 4.36
CA ASN A 173 -8.68 -23.65 5.65
C ASN A 173 -9.92 -23.12 6.43
N LEU A 174 -10.17 -21.81 6.37
CA LEU A 174 -11.35 -21.21 6.99
C LEU A 174 -12.66 -21.64 6.30
N ARG A 175 -12.64 -21.86 4.98
CA ARG A 175 -13.79 -22.38 4.24
C ARG A 175 -13.98 -23.89 4.41
N GLY A 176 -12.88 -24.64 4.55
CA GLY A 176 -12.88 -26.08 4.78
C GLY A 176 -13.32 -26.49 6.19
N SER A 177 -13.11 -25.62 7.20
CA SER A 177 -13.57 -25.83 8.58
C SER A 177 -15.10 -25.66 8.76
N ARG A 178 -15.86 -25.53 7.66
CA ARG A 178 -17.31 -25.30 7.65
C ARG A 178 -18.12 -26.47 7.04
N ALA A 179 -17.48 -27.62 6.85
CA ALA A 179 -18.10 -28.91 6.54
C ALA A 179 -18.03 -29.82 7.77
#